data_AF-A0A832L6W3-F1
#
_entry.id   AF-A0A832L6W3-F1
#
_cell.length_a   1.000
_cell.length_b   1.000
_cell.length_c   1.000
_cell.angle_alpha   90.00
_cell.angle_beta   90.00
_cell.angle_gamma   90.00
#
_symmetry.space_group_name_H-M   'P 1'
#
loop_
_entity.id
_entity.type
_entity.pdbx_description
1 polymer ?
#
loop_
_entity_poly.entity_id
_entity_poly.type
_entity_poly.pdbx_seq_one_letter_code
_entity_poly.pdbx_strand_id
1 'polypeptide(L)'
;MMEASDRLAKELDKDMTPEDRARCIVYLLHTLCFHYNPDHMEIAENAATEVINNVDLAQKATPATPATEPHQYLSLADSPYLCKILCYDYYFRTEKDSRKKAESLLTKWDKELQKNGFWLDVTEDMALQRLEAYSLFSDVADQHKYEKTIRKSIQYYSELPQITDEVRFLFLLAHMGTFRNYPEQVEQIMDNVLEGKLSATATGSISDKVRNAKPNMLKALQFHILALYLLNTEQE
;
A
#
# COMPACT_ATOMS: atom_id res chain seq x y z
N MET A 1 20.07 2.08 19.70
CA MET A 1 19.12 2.56 18.67
C MET A 1 17.79 1.93 19.02
N MET A 2 16.72 2.69 19.27
CA MET A 2 15.42 2.07 19.56
C MET A 2 14.90 1.45 18.26
N GLU A 3 14.53 0.18 18.27
CA GLU A 3 14.05 -0.48 17.06
C GLU A 3 12.72 0.17 16.65
N ALA A 4 12.47 0.32 15.34
CA ALA A 4 11.24 0.94 14.85
C ALA A 4 9.98 0.23 15.39
N SER A 5 10.08 -1.08 15.61
CA SER A 5 9.05 -1.92 16.22
C SER A 5 8.76 -1.55 17.68
N ASP A 6 9.78 -1.23 18.50
CA ASP A 6 9.60 -0.77 19.90
C ASP A 6 8.73 0.48 19.97
N ARG A 7 9.00 1.44 19.06
CA ARG A 7 8.27 2.71 19.01
C ARG A 7 6.82 2.45 18.60
N LEU A 8 6.60 1.66 17.55
CA LEU A 8 5.27 1.36 17.04
C LEU A 8 4.43 0.57 18.04
N ALA A 9 5.01 -0.40 18.74
CA ALA A 9 4.35 -1.14 19.81
C ALA A 9 3.89 -0.20 20.95
N LYS A 10 4.76 0.70 21.41
CA LYS A 10 4.42 1.71 22.44
C LYS A 10 3.38 2.73 22.00
N GLU A 11 3.30 3.04 20.70
CA GLU A 11 2.24 3.93 20.20
C GLU A 11 0.86 3.32 20.40
N LEU A 12 0.70 1.99 20.28
CA LEU A 12 -0.60 1.30 20.41
C LEU A 12 -1.21 1.38 21.82
N ASP A 13 -0.43 1.75 22.83
CA ASP A 13 -0.91 1.96 24.22
C ASP A 13 -1.55 3.35 24.43
N LYS A 14 -1.46 4.25 23.45
CA LYS A 14 -2.00 5.61 23.56
C LYS A 14 -3.45 5.70 23.09
N ASP A 15 -4.18 6.63 23.68
CA ASP A 15 -5.50 7.02 23.18
C ASP A 15 -5.37 7.63 21.78
N MET A 16 -6.13 7.08 20.83
CA MET A 16 -6.10 7.50 19.43
C MET A 16 -7.42 7.20 18.73
N THR A 17 -7.63 7.80 17.56
CA THR A 17 -8.81 7.51 16.74
C THR A 17 -8.73 6.07 16.20
N PRO A 18 -9.86 5.42 15.85
CA PRO A 18 -9.84 4.10 15.23
C PRO A 18 -8.98 4.04 13.95
N GLU A 19 -8.97 5.12 13.15
CA GLU A 19 -8.17 5.21 11.94
C GLU A 19 -6.68 5.27 12.24
N ASP A 20 -6.26 6.11 13.19
CA ASP A 20 -4.86 6.17 13.63
C ASP A 20 -4.42 4.83 14.22
N ARG A 21 -5.30 4.16 14.99
CA ARG A 21 -5.06 2.82 15.53
C ARG A 21 -4.83 1.79 14.43
N ALA A 22 -5.73 1.73 13.46
CA ALA A 22 -5.61 0.82 12.33
C ALA A 22 -4.32 1.08 11.52
N ARG A 23 -3.96 2.34 11.32
CA ARG A 23 -2.70 2.73 10.66
C ARG A 23 -1.47 2.27 11.43
N CYS A 24 -1.42 2.52 12.75
CA CYS A 24 -0.31 2.09 13.61
C CYS A 24 -0.15 0.56 13.63
N ILE A 25 -1.26 -0.18 13.69
CA ILE A 25 -1.26 -1.65 13.60
C ILE A 25 -0.65 -2.11 12.26
N VAL A 26 -1.08 -1.53 11.14
CA VAL A 26 -0.55 -1.87 9.81
C VAL A 26 0.96 -1.63 9.76
N TYR A 27 1.45 -0.51 10.29
CA TYR A 27 2.89 -0.22 10.31
C TYR A 27 3.69 -1.19 11.19
N LEU A 28 3.15 -1.57 12.35
CA LEU A 28 3.79 -2.55 13.22
C LEU A 28 3.84 -3.93 12.54
N LEU A 29 2.72 -4.42 12.02
CA LEU A 29 2.64 -5.70 11.31
C LEU A 29 3.57 -5.74 10.09
N HIS A 30 3.61 -4.66 9.30
CA HIS A 30 4.53 -4.54 8.16
C HIS A 30 5.99 -4.61 8.60
N THR A 31 6.36 -3.93 9.69
CA THR A 31 7.72 -3.96 10.24
C THR A 31 8.10 -5.37 10.71
N LEU A 32 7.16 -6.07 11.33
CA LEU A 32 7.36 -7.43 11.85
C LEU A 32 7.52 -8.49 10.74
N CYS A 33 7.15 -8.19 9.49
CA CYS A 33 7.49 -9.04 8.34
C CYS A 33 9.01 -9.10 8.07
N PHE A 34 9.74 -8.02 8.40
CA PHE A 34 11.19 -7.92 8.14
C PHE A 34 12.03 -8.15 9.40
N HIS A 35 11.54 -7.67 10.55
CA HIS A 35 12.21 -7.80 11.84
C HIS A 35 11.25 -8.38 12.86
N TYR A 36 11.08 -9.70 12.81
CA TYR A 36 10.15 -10.40 13.69
C TYR A 36 10.60 -10.28 15.16
N ASN A 37 9.67 -9.85 16.01
CA ASN A 37 9.83 -9.82 17.46
C ASN A 37 8.55 -10.41 18.09
N PRO A 38 8.67 -11.47 18.92
CA PRO A 38 7.50 -12.17 19.45
C PRO A 38 6.66 -11.32 20.39
N ASP A 39 7.28 -10.50 21.25
CA ASP A 39 6.58 -9.64 22.21
C ASP A 39 5.77 -8.56 21.47
N HIS A 40 6.37 -7.95 20.44
CA HIS A 40 5.70 -6.97 19.60
C HIS A 40 4.61 -7.60 18.72
N MET A 41 4.79 -8.86 18.31
CA MET A 41 3.77 -9.59 17.57
C MET A 41 2.53 -9.83 18.42
N GLU A 42 2.68 -10.23 19.69
CA GLU A 42 1.55 -10.40 20.61
C GLU A 42 0.74 -9.10 20.74
N ILE A 43 1.42 -7.95 20.88
CA ILE A 43 0.78 -6.64 20.91
C ILE A 43 0.01 -6.37 19.61
N ALA A 44 0.64 -6.63 18.46
CA ALA A 44 0.04 -6.40 17.15
C ALA A 44 -1.20 -7.29 16.91
N GLU A 45 -1.14 -8.56 17.29
CA GLU A 45 -2.23 -9.52 17.14
C GLU A 45 -3.44 -9.18 18.01
N ASN A 46 -3.19 -8.78 19.26
CA ASN A 46 -4.24 -8.34 20.17
C ASN A 46 -4.94 -7.10 19.62
N ALA A 47 -4.18 -6.10 19.16
CA ALA A 47 -4.72 -4.88 18.58
C ALA A 47 -5.46 -5.14 17.25
N ALA A 48 -4.93 -6.02 16.39
CA ALA A 48 -5.60 -6.42 15.15
C ALA A 48 -6.94 -7.12 15.41
N THR A 49 -6.95 -8.07 16.36
CA THR A 49 -8.16 -8.80 16.78
C THR A 49 -9.21 -7.85 17.35
N GLU A 50 -8.80 -6.89 18.17
CA GLU A 50 -9.68 -5.83 18.69
C GLU A 50 -10.34 -5.04 17.56
N VAL A 51 -9.56 -4.55 16.58
CA VAL A 51 -10.10 -3.78 15.44
C VAL A 51 -11.08 -4.62 14.63
N ILE A 52 -10.70 -5.85 14.26
CA ILE A 52 -11.54 -6.76 13.45
C ILE A 52 -12.88 -7.00 14.16
N ASN A 53 -12.85 -7.31 15.46
CA ASN A 53 -14.06 -7.59 16.23
C ASN A 53 -14.95 -6.35 16.38
N ASN A 54 -14.37 -5.18 16.63
CA ASN A 54 -15.13 -3.94 16.76
C ASN A 54 -15.78 -3.51 15.44
N VAL A 55 -15.12 -3.74 14.30
CA VAL A 55 -15.74 -3.52 12.98
C VAL A 55 -16.90 -4.49 12.76
N ASP A 56 -16.71 -5.79 13.05
CA ASP A 56 -17.75 -6.80 12.92
C ASP A 56 -18.99 -6.47 13.77
N LEU A 57 -18.77 -5.99 15.01
CA LEU A 57 -19.83 -5.56 15.91
C LEU A 57 -20.53 -4.30 15.36
N ALA A 58 -19.77 -3.31 14.90
CA ALA A 58 -20.29 -2.09 14.30
C ALA A 58 -21.19 -2.38 13.08
N GLN A 59 -20.80 -3.34 12.24
CA GLN A 59 -21.58 -3.72 11.05
C GLN A 59 -22.85 -4.50 11.39
N LYS A 60 -22.87 -5.26 12.50
CA LYS A 60 -24.05 -6.02 12.97
C LYS A 60 -25.04 -5.17 13.77
N ALA A 61 -24.59 -4.06 14.33
CA ALA A 61 -25.44 -3.09 15.02
C ALA A 61 -26.32 -2.33 14.01
N THR A 62 -27.39 -2.97 13.52
CA THR A 62 -28.44 -2.32 12.71
C THR A 62 -29.01 -1.11 13.47
N PRO A 63 -29.31 0.04 12.84
CA PRO A 63 -29.87 1.21 13.51
C PRO A 63 -31.33 0.94 13.91
N ALA A 64 -31.55 0.20 15.00
CA ALA A 64 -32.86 -0.01 15.60
C ALA A 64 -33.23 1.10 16.60
N THR A 65 -32.34 2.07 16.84
CA THR A 65 -32.61 3.16 17.80
C THR A 65 -31.86 4.44 17.38
N PRO A 66 -32.54 5.58 17.14
CA PRO A 66 -31.91 6.80 16.57
C PRO A 66 -30.99 7.59 17.52
N ALA A 67 -30.52 7.01 18.62
CA ALA A 67 -29.94 7.78 19.74
C ALA A 67 -28.57 7.30 20.23
N THR A 68 -27.94 6.31 19.61
CA THR A 68 -26.54 5.95 19.91
C THR A 68 -25.66 6.52 18.82
N GLU A 69 -24.61 7.25 19.22
CA GLU A 69 -23.57 7.72 18.31
C GLU A 69 -23.11 6.56 17.41
N PRO A 70 -22.85 6.80 16.11
CA PRO A 70 -22.39 5.74 15.22
C PRO A 70 -21.13 5.09 15.82
N HIS A 71 -21.11 3.77 15.88
CA HIS A 71 -19.98 3.01 16.41
C HIS A 71 -18.69 3.51 15.76
N GLN A 72 -17.72 3.98 16.55
CA GLN A 72 -16.57 4.73 16.03
C GLN A 72 -15.75 3.94 15.00
N TYR A 73 -15.78 2.60 15.08
CA TYR A 73 -15.14 1.68 14.16
C TYR A 73 -15.88 1.45 12.83
N LEU A 74 -17.12 1.95 12.68
CA LEU A 74 -17.91 1.75 11.46
C LEU A 74 -17.24 2.40 10.23
N SER A 75 -16.52 3.50 10.43
CA SER A 75 -15.75 4.16 9.36
C SER A 75 -14.67 3.26 8.77
N LEU A 76 -14.16 2.28 9.54
CA LEU A 76 -13.13 1.35 9.09
C LEU A 76 -13.68 0.19 8.24
N ALA A 77 -15.00 -0.02 8.22
CA ALA A 77 -15.65 -1.12 7.55
C ALA A 77 -15.32 -1.23 6.05
N ASP A 78 -14.96 -0.10 5.42
CA ASP A 78 -14.54 -0.04 4.01
C ASP A 78 -13.11 0.52 3.84
N SER A 79 -12.32 0.51 4.91
CA SER A 79 -10.98 1.12 4.90
C SER A 79 -9.91 0.20 4.32
N PRO A 80 -8.91 0.73 3.60
CA PRO A 80 -7.71 -0.01 3.23
C PRO A 80 -6.91 -0.53 4.42
N TYR A 81 -6.94 0.18 5.57
CA TYR A 81 -6.26 -0.29 6.78
C TYR A 81 -6.85 -1.61 7.28
N LEU A 82 -8.18 -1.72 7.36
CA LEU A 82 -8.82 -2.97 7.74
C LEU A 82 -8.46 -4.10 6.77
N CYS A 83 -8.50 -3.85 5.46
CA CYS A 83 -8.11 -4.86 4.48
C CYS A 83 -6.65 -5.32 4.66
N LYS A 84 -5.73 -4.38 4.90
CA LYS A 84 -4.31 -4.69 5.17
C LYS A 84 -4.14 -5.50 6.47
N ILE A 85 -4.86 -5.13 7.53
CA ILE A 85 -4.87 -5.90 8.80
C ILE A 85 -5.37 -7.33 8.55
N LEU A 86 -6.47 -7.52 7.81
CA LEU A 86 -7.01 -8.84 7.48
C LEU A 86 -6.03 -9.67 6.63
N CYS A 87 -5.30 -9.05 5.71
CA CYS A 87 -4.23 -9.72 4.96
C CYS A 87 -3.09 -10.18 5.87
N TYR A 88 -2.62 -9.32 6.79
CA TYR A 88 -1.58 -9.68 7.75
C TYR A 88 -2.04 -10.75 8.74
N ASP A 89 -3.28 -10.69 9.18
CA ASP A 89 -3.88 -11.70 10.05
C ASP A 89 -3.87 -13.08 9.39
N TYR A 90 -4.20 -13.15 8.10
CA TYR A 90 -4.05 -14.36 7.31
C TYR A 90 -2.58 -14.77 7.12
N TYR A 91 -1.69 -13.81 6.87
CA TYR A 91 -0.27 -14.10 6.66
C TYR A 91 0.40 -14.72 7.89
N PHE A 92 0.20 -14.13 9.08
CA PHE A 92 0.86 -14.59 10.30
C PHE A 92 0.15 -15.78 10.95
N ARG A 93 -1.19 -15.83 10.90
CA ARG A 93 -1.99 -16.83 11.65
C ARG A 93 -2.74 -17.83 10.76
N THR A 94 -2.68 -17.68 9.44
CA THR A 94 -3.41 -18.52 8.46
C THR A 94 -4.94 -18.50 8.61
N GLU A 95 -5.48 -17.41 9.17
CA GLU A 95 -6.91 -17.21 9.43
C GLU A 95 -7.73 -17.08 8.14
N LYS A 96 -8.41 -18.16 7.78
CA LYS A 96 -9.15 -18.25 6.50
C LYS A 96 -10.31 -17.27 6.42
N ASP A 97 -10.93 -16.93 7.53
CA ASP A 97 -12.03 -15.97 7.55
C ASP A 97 -11.53 -14.55 7.33
N SER A 98 -10.35 -14.21 7.84
CA SER A 98 -9.69 -12.93 7.54
C SER A 98 -9.35 -12.80 6.06
N ARG A 99 -8.81 -13.86 5.44
CA ARG A 99 -8.63 -13.91 3.98
C ARG A 99 -9.94 -13.66 3.22
N LYS A 100 -11.04 -14.34 3.58
CA LYS A 100 -12.34 -14.16 2.91
C LYS A 100 -12.88 -12.74 3.06
N LYS A 101 -12.73 -12.13 4.24
CA LYS A 101 -13.15 -10.74 4.49
C LYS A 101 -12.32 -9.75 3.67
N ALA A 102 -11.00 -9.90 3.63
CA ALA A 102 -10.13 -9.08 2.78
C ALA A 102 -10.56 -9.21 1.31
N GLU A 103 -10.75 -10.45 0.83
CA GLU A 103 -11.22 -10.71 -0.53
C GLU A 103 -12.59 -10.07 -0.82
N SER A 104 -13.49 -10.04 0.16
CA SER A 104 -14.79 -9.39 0.02
C SER A 104 -14.67 -7.88 -0.19
N LEU A 105 -13.80 -7.21 0.58
CA LEU A 105 -13.50 -5.79 0.42
C LEU A 105 -12.87 -5.48 -0.94
N LEU A 106 -11.86 -6.26 -1.33
CA LEU A 106 -11.21 -6.11 -2.63
C LEU A 106 -12.20 -6.33 -3.78
N THR A 107 -13.04 -7.36 -3.71
CA THR A 107 -14.08 -7.61 -4.72
C THR A 107 -15.11 -6.49 -4.79
N LYS A 108 -15.45 -5.86 -3.65
CA LYS A 108 -16.33 -4.70 -3.62
C LYS A 108 -15.68 -3.52 -4.34
N TRP A 109 -14.43 -3.19 -4.02
CA TRP A 109 -13.71 -2.10 -4.68
C TRP A 109 -13.48 -2.36 -6.17
N ASP A 110 -13.27 -3.62 -6.57
CA ASP A 110 -13.14 -3.97 -7.99
C ASP A 110 -14.43 -3.67 -8.78
N LYS A 111 -15.59 -3.89 -8.16
CA LYS A 111 -16.89 -3.54 -8.77
C LYS A 111 -17.13 -2.03 -8.87
N GLU A 112 -16.55 -1.25 -7.96
CA GLU A 112 -16.60 0.23 -7.97
C GLU A 112 -15.63 0.84 -8.98
N LEU A 113 -14.67 0.05 -9.48
CA LEU A 113 -13.62 0.53 -10.37
C LEU A 113 -14.19 0.94 -11.73
N GLN A 114 -13.87 2.15 -12.14
CA GLN A 114 -14.30 2.69 -13.42
C GLN A 114 -13.59 2.00 -14.59
N LYS A 115 -14.19 2.10 -15.79
CA LYS A 115 -13.70 1.43 -17.01
C LYS A 115 -12.26 1.83 -17.39
N ASN A 116 -11.82 3.01 -17.01
CA ASN A 116 -10.48 3.55 -17.22
C ASN A 116 -9.52 3.36 -16.04
N GLY A 117 -9.94 2.74 -14.92
CA GLY A 117 -9.02 2.29 -13.86
C GLY A 117 -8.94 3.16 -12.61
N PHE A 118 -9.87 4.09 -12.39
CA PHE A 118 -9.94 4.88 -11.15
C PHE A 118 -11.20 4.55 -10.34
N TRP A 119 -11.22 4.96 -9.08
CA TRP A 119 -12.42 4.92 -8.24
C TRP A 119 -13.05 6.30 -8.16
N LEU A 120 -14.37 6.38 -8.41
CA LEU A 120 -15.12 7.63 -8.31
C LEU A 120 -15.25 8.04 -6.83
N ASP A 121 -15.15 9.34 -6.54
CA ASP A 121 -15.26 9.92 -5.20
C ASP A 121 -14.24 9.40 -4.16
N VAL A 122 -13.15 8.78 -4.63
CA VAL A 122 -12.03 8.33 -3.80
C VAL A 122 -10.83 9.23 -4.07
N THR A 123 -10.23 9.76 -3.01
CA THR A 123 -9.02 10.59 -3.12
C THR A 123 -7.85 9.77 -3.67
N GLU A 124 -6.86 10.46 -4.26
CA GLU A 124 -5.65 9.80 -4.77
C GLU A 124 -4.93 8.98 -3.69
N ASP A 125 -4.71 9.57 -2.50
CA ASP A 125 -4.12 8.87 -1.37
C ASP A 125 -4.85 7.56 -1.03
N MET A 126 -6.19 7.63 -0.91
CA MET A 126 -7.02 6.48 -0.57
C MET A 126 -7.00 5.42 -1.68
N ALA A 127 -6.97 5.82 -2.94
CA ALA A 127 -6.83 4.91 -4.07
C ALA A 127 -5.48 4.19 -4.07
N LEU A 128 -4.38 4.90 -3.78
CA LEU A 128 -3.07 4.29 -3.60
C LEU A 128 -3.06 3.31 -2.42
N GLN A 129 -3.73 3.63 -1.32
CA GLN A 129 -3.88 2.68 -0.20
C GLN A 129 -4.70 1.44 -0.57
N ARG A 130 -5.75 1.57 -1.39
CA ARG A 130 -6.47 0.40 -1.94
C ARG A 130 -5.53 -0.45 -2.78
N LEU A 131 -4.67 0.16 -3.61
CA LEU A 131 -3.68 -0.56 -4.42
C LEU A 131 -2.62 -1.28 -3.57
N GLU A 132 -2.17 -0.69 -2.46
CA GLU A 132 -1.32 -1.40 -1.49
C GLU A 132 -2.01 -2.64 -0.93
N ALA A 133 -3.30 -2.52 -0.58
CA ALA A 133 -4.07 -3.65 -0.05
C ALA A 133 -4.23 -4.78 -1.09
N TYR A 134 -4.49 -4.43 -2.36
CA TYR A 134 -4.48 -5.41 -3.46
C TYR A 134 -3.14 -6.10 -3.61
N SER A 135 -2.04 -5.33 -3.61
CA SER A 135 -0.69 -5.86 -3.81
C SER A 135 -0.28 -6.77 -2.66
N LEU A 136 -0.59 -6.38 -1.41
CA LEU A 136 -0.40 -7.23 -0.23
C LEU A 136 -1.22 -8.53 -0.32
N PHE A 137 -2.48 -8.48 -0.75
CA PHE A 137 -3.28 -9.70 -0.94
C PHE A 137 -2.69 -10.62 -2.01
N SER A 138 -2.15 -10.04 -3.09
CA SER A 138 -1.44 -10.79 -4.12
C SER A 138 -0.22 -11.54 -3.54
N ASP A 139 0.53 -10.92 -2.64
CA ASP A 139 1.69 -11.57 -2.02
C ASP A 139 1.29 -12.71 -1.07
N VAL A 140 0.27 -12.50 -0.24
CA VAL A 140 -0.01 -13.40 0.88
C VAL A 140 -1.06 -14.46 0.56
N ALA A 141 -1.95 -14.23 -0.40
CA ALA A 141 -3.14 -15.07 -0.61
C ALA A 141 -3.30 -15.60 -2.04
N ASP A 142 -3.27 -14.72 -3.05
CA ASP A 142 -3.47 -15.11 -4.45
C ASP A 142 -2.86 -14.10 -5.42
N GLN A 143 -1.69 -14.45 -5.96
CA GLN A 143 -0.88 -13.60 -6.81
C GLN A 143 -1.64 -13.03 -8.02
N HIS A 144 -2.52 -13.80 -8.65
CA HIS A 144 -3.06 -13.48 -9.96
C HIS A 144 -4.47 -12.88 -9.94
N LYS A 145 -5.21 -13.08 -8.84
CA LYS A 145 -6.64 -12.74 -8.77
C LYS A 145 -6.98 -11.30 -9.16
N TYR A 146 -6.18 -10.34 -8.69
CA TYR A 146 -6.41 -8.92 -8.92
C TYR A 146 -5.31 -8.24 -9.74
N GLU A 147 -4.41 -9.01 -10.37
CA GLU A 147 -3.29 -8.46 -11.14
C GLU A 147 -3.76 -7.48 -12.23
N LYS A 148 -4.83 -7.83 -12.94
CA LYS A 148 -5.42 -6.98 -13.98
C LYS A 148 -5.93 -5.65 -13.41
N THR A 149 -6.56 -5.70 -12.24
CA THR A 149 -7.08 -4.53 -11.53
C THR A 149 -5.95 -3.60 -11.13
N ILE A 150 -4.90 -4.15 -10.50
CA ILE A 150 -3.71 -3.39 -10.10
C ILE A 150 -3.06 -2.71 -11.30
N ARG A 151 -2.78 -3.47 -12.38
CA ARG A 151 -2.13 -2.93 -13.59
C ARG A 151 -2.94 -1.81 -14.23
N LYS A 152 -4.25 -2.00 -14.35
CA LYS A 152 -5.15 -1.01 -14.94
C LYS A 152 -5.17 0.30 -14.14
N SER A 153 -5.21 0.20 -12.81
CA SER A 153 -5.20 1.38 -11.94
C SER A 153 -3.85 2.08 -11.91
N ILE A 154 -2.74 1.35 -11.82
CA ILE A 154 -1.39 1.93 -11.96
C ILE A 154 -1.29 2.71 -13.28
N GLN A 155 -1.82 2.13 -14.37
CA GLN A 155 -1.82 2.80 -15.67
C GLN A 155 -2.62 4.12 -15.62
N TYR A 156 -3.77 4.17 -14.97
CA TYR A 156 -4.52 5.42 -14.81
C TYR A 156 -3.75 6.45 -13.98
N TYR A 157 -3.37 6.10 -12.75
CA TYR A 157 -2.75 7.04 -11.81
C TYR A 157 -1.40 7.56 -12.31
N SER A 158 -0.67 6.77 -13.10
CA SER A 158 0.55 7.22 -13.77
C SER A 158 0.38 8.39 -14.74
N GLU A 159 -0.85 8.75 -15.14
CA GLU A 159 -1.09 9.92 -16.00
C GLU A 159 -1.27 11.20 -15.20
N LEU A 160 -1.42 11.12 -13.87
CA LEU A 160 -1.64 12.30 -13.03
C LEU A 160 -0.32 13.07 -12.85
N PRO A 161 -0.32 14.41 -12.93
CA PRO A 161 0.91 15.21 -12.85
C PRO A 161 1.70 15.06 -11.55
N GLN A 162 1.01 14.99 -10.41
CA GLN A 162 1.59 14.94 -9.06
C GLN A 162 2.05 13.55 -8.62
N ILE A 163 1.68 12.50 -9.35
CA ILE A 163 1.89 11.11 -8.91
C ILE A 163 3.37 10.73 -8.72
N THR A 164 4.27 11.50 -9.34
CA THR A 164 5.72 11.26 -9.24
C THR A 164 6.29 11.59 -7.87
N ASP A 165 5.57 12.41 -7.11
CA ASP A 165 5.98 12.87 -5.79
C ASP A 165 5.40 11.95 -4.69
N GLU A 166 4.50 11.04 -5.06
CA GLU A 166 3.85 10.09 -4.15
C GLU A 166 4.72 8.85 -3.92
N VAL A 167 5.34 8.78 -2.74
CA VAL A 167 6.23 7.66 -2.34
C VAL A 167 5.52 6.30 -2.44
N ARG A 168 4.23 6.22 -2.11
CA ARG A 168 3.46 4.97 -2.22
C ARG A 168 3.35 4.50 -3.67
N PHE A 169 3.22 5.43 -4.62
CA PHE A 169 3.17 5.08 -6.02
C PHE A 169 4.49 4.48 -6.51
N LEU A 170 5.63 5.02 -6.04
CA LEU A 170 6.96 4.45 -6.30
C LEU A 170 7.06 2.99 -5.82
N PHE A 171 6.62 2.75 -4.58
CA PHE A 171 6.61 1.40 -4.00
C PHE A 171 5.74 0.43 -4.82
N LEU A 172 4.53 0.86 -5.21
CA LEU A 172 3.61 0.05 -6.02
C LEU A 172 4.19 -0.30 -7.40
N LEU A 173 4.84 0.66 -8.06
CA LEU A 173 5.51 0.40 -9.33
C LEU A 173 6.60 -0.66 -9.18
N ALA A 174 7.36 -0.58 -8.09
CA ALA A 174 8.44 -1.51 -7.80
C ALA A 174 7.95 -2.90 -7.46
N HIS A 175 6.96 -2.98 -6.58
CA HIS A 175 6.33 -4.22 -6.17
C HIS A 175 5.72 -4.98 -7.36
N MET A 176 5.05 -4.27 -8.27
CA MET A 176 4.48 -4.87 -9.49
C MET A 176 5.50 -5.21 -10.57
N GLY A 177 6.80 -4.99 -10.32
CA GLY A 177 7.86 -5.24 -11.28
C GLY A 177 7.70 -4.41 -12.55
N THR A 178 7.12 -3.21 -12.45
CA THR A 178 6.78 -2.38 -13.63
C THR A 178 8.01 -1.99 -14.44
N PHE A 179 9.17 -1.90 -13.79
CA PHE A 179 10.49 -1.73 -14.42
C PHE A 179 10.75 -2.74 -15.54
N ARG A 180 10.26 -3.99 -15.41
CA ARG A 180 10.47 -5.06 -16.40
C ARG A 180 9.81 -4.78 -17.74
N ASN A 181 8.82 -3.88 -17.77
CA ASN A 181 8.17 -3.45 -19.01
C ASN A 181 9.00 -2.41 -19.77
N TYR A 182 10.04 -1.85 -19.15
CA TYR A 182 10.86 -0.75 -19.67
C TYR A 182 12.37 -1.02 -19.50
N PRO A 183 12.89 -2.20 -19.91
CA PRO A 183 14.25 -2.63 -19.57
C PRO A 183 15.31 -1.64 -20.09
N GLU A 184 15.20 -1.20 -21.35
CA GLU A 184 16.13 -0.24 -21.96
C GLU A 184 16.12 1.12 -21.24
N GLN A 185 14.95 1.58 -20.80
CA GLN A 185 14.82 2.86 -20.10
C GLN A 185 15.39 2.76 -18.69
N VAL A 186 15.17 1.64 -18.01
CA VAL A 186 15.72 1.39 -16.68
C VAL A 186 17.24 1.30 -16.75
N GLU A 187 17.81 0.64 -17.76
CA GLU A 187 19.26 0.61 -18.00
C GLU A 187 19.84 2.02 -18.20
N GLN A 188 19.24 2.82 -19.08
CA GLN A 188 19.66 4.22 -19.28
C GLN A 188 19.53 5.07 -18.01
N ILE A 189 18.49 4.86 -17.21
CA ILE A 189 18.34 5.54 -15.92
C ILE A 189 19.47 5.13 -14.98
N MET A 190 19.77 3.84 -14.86
CA MET A 190 20.84 3.33 -14.00
C MET A 190 22.21 3.88 -14.42
N ASP A 191 22.55 3.85 -15.71
CA ASP A 191 23.82 4.38 -16.22
C ASP A 191 23.99 5.85 -15.86
N ASN A 192 22.94 6.67 -16.06
CA ASN A 192 23.00 8.09 -15.70
C ASN A 192 23.18 8.31 -14.18
N VAL A 193 22.49 7.53 -13.35
CA VAL A 193 22.61 7.62 -11.88
C VAL A 193 24.03 7.23 -11.43
N LEU A 194 24.58 6.14 -11.97
CA LEU A 194 25.94 5.68 -11.68
C LEU A 194 27.03 6.65 -12.16
N GLU A 195 26.77 7.38 -13.25
CA GLU A 195 27.63 8.47 -13.74
C GLU A 195 27.49 9.77 -12.92
N GLY A 196 26.68 9.79 -11.85
CA GLY A 196 26.46 10.96 -11.00
C GLY A 196 25.54 12.02 -11.61
N LYS A 197 24.78 11.69 -12.66
CA LYS A 197 23.79 12.59 -13.28
C LYS A 197 22.45 12.46 -12.54
N LEU A 198 22.39 13.04 -11.35
CA LEU A 198 21.29 12.86 -10.39
C LEU A 198 20.05 13.73 -10.66
N SER A 199 19.99 14.50 -11.76
CA SER A 199 18.83 15.34 -12.05
C SER A 199 17.70 14.53 -12.70
N ALA A 200 16.44 14.86 -12.36
CA ALA A 200 15.24 14.29 -13.00
C ALA A 200 15.14 14.59 -14.51
N THR A 201 16.03 15.43 -15.04
CA THR A 201 16.16 15.81 -16.45
C THR A 201 17.41 15.23 -17.13
N ALA A 202 18.27 14.51 -16.39
CA ALA A 202 19.48 13.88 -16.93
C ALA A 202 19.18 12.85 -18.02
N THR A 203 17.95 12.32 -18.00
CA THR A 203 17.36 11.44 -19.00
C THR A 203 16.80 12.19 -20.20
N GLY A 204 17.24 13.43 -20.46
CA GLY A 204 16.79 14.34 -21.54
C GLY A 204 16.84 13.76 -22.98
N SER A 205 17.20 12.49 -23.13
CA SER A 205 17.08 11.72 -24.35
C SER A 205 16.58 10.27 -24.15
N ILE A 206 15.65 9.99 -23.22
CA ILE A 206 14.72 8.84 -23.42
C ILE A 206 13.78 9.24 -24.57
N SER A 207 14.40 9.45 -25.73
CA SER A 207 13.87 10.13 -26.90
C SER A 207 12.74 9.31 -27.46
N ASP A 208 11.61 9.96 -27.76
CA ASP A 208 10.74 9.90 -28.96
C ASP A 208 10.50 8.59 -29.75
N LYS A 209 11.17 7.48 -29.43
CA LYS A 209 11.13 6.18 -30.10
C LYS A 209 10.24 5.16 -29.38
N VAL A 210 9.82 5.43 -28.14
CA VAL A 210 9.06 4.47 -27.34
C VAL A 210 7.61 4.94 -27.25
N ARG A 211 6.82 4.58 -28.28
CA ARG A 211 5.41 4.97 -28.44
C ARG A 211 4.47 4.68 -27.25
N ASN A 212 4.92 4.01 -26.18
CA ASN A 212 4.08 3.48 -25.10
C ASN A 212 4.59 3.75 -23.67
N ALA A 213 5.73 4.42 -23.46
CA ALA A 213 6.22 4.69 -22.11
C ALA A 213 5.57 5.96 -21.54
N LYS A 214 4.94 5.87 -20.37
CA LYS A 214 4.28 7.01 -19.73
C LYS A 214 5.32 7.88 -19.02
N PRO A 215 5.46 9.18 -19.35
CA PRO A 215 6.55 10.01 -18.82
C PRO A 215 6.64 10.06 -17.30
N ASN A 216 5.50 10.23 -16.63
CA ASN A 216 5.46 10.29 -15.16
C ASN A 216 5.82 8.94 -14.53
N MET A 217 5.46 7.82 -15.17
CA MET A 217 5.88 6.50 -14.72
C MET A 217 7.40 6.37 -14.78
N LEU A 218 8.03 6.71 -15.91
CA LEU A 218 9.49 6.66 -16.04
C LEU A 218 10.20 7.57 -15.04
N LYS A 219 9.66 8.78 -14.81
CA LYS A 219 10.20 9.72 -13.81
C LYS A 219 10.09 9.15 -12.39
N ALA A 220 8.99 8.48 -12.08
CA ALA A 220 8.81 7.74 -10.84
C ALA A 220 9.86 6.60 -10.72
N LEU A 221 10.10 5.81 -11.78
CA LEU A 221 11.17 4.79 -11.76
C LEU A 221 12.55 5.41 -11.50
N GLN A 222 12.84 6.56 -12.11
CA GLN A 222 14.10 7.28 -11.92
C GLN A 222 14.30 7.73 -10.46
N PHE A 223 13.27 8.28 -9.83
CA PHE A 223 13.34 8.66 -8.41
C PHE A 223 13.58 7.45 -7.51
N HIS A 224 12.94 6.31 -7.80
CA HIS A 224 13.14 5.09 -7.01
C HIS A 224 14.60 4.58 -7.12
N ILE A 225 15.16 4.52 -8.33
CA ILE A 225 16.55 4.08 -8.55
C ILE A 225 17.55 5.05 -7.89
N LEU A 226 17.30 6.36 -7.98
CA LEU A 226 18.13 7.37 -7.32
C LEU A 226 18.11 7.21 -5.78
N ALA A 227 16.94 6.95 -5.20
CA ALA A 227 16.82 6.72 -3.76
C ALA A 227 17.61 5.48 -3.32
N LEU A 228 17.55 4.39 -4.10
CA LEU A 228 18.35 3.18 -3.83
C LEU A 228 19.85 3.45 -3.93
N TYR A 229 20.29 4.24 -4.91
CA TYR A 229 21.70 4.62 -5.05
C TYR A 229 22.20 5.43 -3.84
N LEU A 230 21.45 6.44 -3.41
CA LEU A 230 21.81 7.26 -2.25
C LEU A 230 21.87 6.44 -0.96
N LEU A 231 20.91 5.54 -0.73
CA LEU A 231 20.90 4.66 0.44
C LEU A 231 22.15 3.77 0.53
N ASN A 232 22.67 3.31 -0.61
CA ASN A 232 23.84 2.43 -0.63
C ASN A 232 25.17 3.21 -0.59
N THR A 233 25.19 4.46 -1.04
CA THR A 233 26.41 5.30 -1.04
C THR A 233 26.58 6.12 0.22
N GLU A 234 25.52 6.43 0.98
CA GLU A 234 25.61 7.03 2.32
C GLU A 234 26.06 6.04 3.41
N GLN A 235 26.13 4.74 3.08
CA GLN A 235 26.60 3.67 3.99
C GLN A 235 28.10 3.37 3.86
N GLU A 236 28.80 3.99 2.90
CA GLU A 236 30.27 3.95 2.73
C GLU A 236 30.96 5.16 3.36
#